data_AF-A0A3P8XHE4-F1
#
_entry.id   AF-A0A3P8XHE4-F1
#
_cell.length_a   1.000
_cell.length_b   1.000
_cell.length_c   1.000
_cell.angle_alpha   90.00
_cell.angle_beta   90.00
_cell.angle_gamma   90.00
#
_symmetry.space_group_name_H-M   'P 1'
#
loop_
_entity.id
_entity.type
_entity.pdbx_description
1 polymer ?
#
loop_
_entity_poly.entity_id
_entity_poly.type
_entity_poly.pdbx_seq_one_letter_code
_entity_poly.pdbx_strand_id
1 'polypeptide(L)'
;LDVSCGSPELSQPSSMLVKPGESLTITCNVAGYSVSDGSVSYATGWVRKPAGKTMEWISHIWDDGDIYQNDALKNKFSISRDASINSVSLQGNSLKPEDTAVYYCVRRPSQQYKLAADMYKNTDKM
;
A
#
# COMPACT_ATOMS: atom_id res chain seq x y z
N LEU A 1 -15.90 -5.04 21.46
CA LEU A 1 -15.52 -3.61 21.31
C LEU A 1 -14.52 -3.58 20.18
N ASP A 2 -14.95 -3.22 18.98
CA ASP A 2 -14.06 -3.09 17.82
C ASP A 2 -13.69 -1.61 17.67
N VAL A 3 -12.43 -1.30 17.98
CA VAL A 3 -11.85 0.01 17.69
C VAL A 3 -11.26 -0.08 16.30
N SER A 4 -11.94 0.49 15.30
CA SER A 4 -11.42 0.65 13.94
C SER A 4 -10.73 2.00 13.81
N CYS A 5 -9.40 1.99 13.64
CA CYS A 5 -8.60 3.15 13.29
C CYS A 5 -8.07 2.94 11.87
N GLY A 6 -8.89 3.26 10.88
CA GLY A 6 -8.48 3.35 9.47
C GLY A 6 -8.43 4.81 9.04
N SER A 7 -7.46 5.18 8.21
CA SER A 7 -7.60 6.39 7.41
C SER A 7 -8.81 6.18 6.48
N PRO A 8 -9.88 6.99 6.53
CA PRO A 8 -11.06 6.83 5.67
C PRO A 8 -10.74 6.93 4.16
N GLU A 9 -9.49 7.22 3.84
CA GLU A 9 -8.91 7.37 2.52
C GLU A 9 -8.55 6.06 1.83
N LEU A 10 -8.39 4.93 2.53
CA LEU A 10 -7.96 3.66 1.90
C LEU A 10 -8.94 2.53 2.22
N SER A 11 -9.53 1.94 1.18
CA SER A 11 -10.50 0.85 1.30
C SER A 11 -10.07 -0.36 0.49
N GLN A 12 -10.13 -1.53 1.11
CA GLN A 12 -9.75 -2.82 0.53
C GLN A 12 -10.68 -3.92 1.07
N PRO A 13 -10.74 -5.10 0.42
CA PRO A 13 -11.46 -6.24 0.97
C PRO A 13 -10.98 -6.61 2.38
N SER A 14 -11.92 -6.99 3.26
CA SER A 14 -11.61 -7.40 4.65
C SER A 14 -10.94 -8.77 4.73
N SER A 15 -11.26 -9.66 3.78
CA SER A 15 -10.71 -11.02 3.70
C SER A 15 -10.84 -11.56 2.29
N MET A 16 -9.85 -12.34 1.86
CA MET A 16 -9.90 -13.09 0.60
C MET A 16 -9.34 -14.49 0.84
N LEU A 17 -9.96 -15.50 0.24
CA LEU A 17 -9.53 -16.89 0.28
C LEU A 17 -9.22 -17.37 -1.13
N VAL A 18 -8.12 -18.09 -1.29
CA VAL A 18 -7.61 -18.58 -2.56
C VAL A 18 -7.03 -19.98 -2.35
N LYS A 19 -7.12 -20.87 -3.33
CA LYS A 19 -6.50 -22.20 -3.20
C LYS A 19 -5.00 -22.11 -3.47
N PRO A 20 -4.18 -23.00 -2.89
CA PRO A 20 -2.76 -23.07 -3.23
C PRO A 20 -2.53 -23.24 -4.74
N GLY A 21 -1.62 -22.45 -5.30
CA GLY A 21 -1.29 -22.44 -6.73
C GLY A 21 -2.12 -21.46 -7.57
N GLU A 22 -3.24 -20.96 -7.07
CA GLU A 22 -4.03 -19.93 -7.74
C GLU A 22 -3.42 -18.53 -7.52
N SER A 23 -3.80 -17.60 -8.40
CA SER A 23 -3.46 -16.18 -8.29
C SER A 23 -4.65 -15.39 -7.75
N LEU A 24 -4.37 -14.25 -7.11
CA LEU A 24 -5.38 -13.36 -6.57
C LEU A 24 -4.98 -11.89 -6.80
N THR A 25 -5.95 -11.01 -7.02
CA THR A 25 -5.74 -9.56 -7.07
C THR A 25 -6.50 -8.86 -5.95
N ILE A 26 -5.80 -8.10 -5.11
CA ILE A 26 -6.38 -7.24 -4.08
C ILE A 26 -6.37 -5.81 -4.62
N THR A 27 -7.51 -5.13 -4.59
CA THR A 27 -7.63 -3.74 -5.02
C THR A 27 -7.84 -2.82 -3.82
N CYS A 28 -7.05 -1.76 -3.76
CA CYS A 28 -7.19 -0.67 -2.81
C CYS A 28 -7.78 0.55 -3.52
N ASN A 29 -8.99 0.93 -3.11
CA ASN A 29 -9.64 2.17 -3.54
C ASN A 29 -9.12 3.32 -2.69
N VAL A 30 -8.71 4.39 -3.35
CA VAL A 30 -8.18 5.59 -2.71
C VAL A 30 -9.22 6.70 -2.74
N ALA A 31 -9.44 7.33 -1.60
CA ALA A 31 -10.21 8.54 -1.42
C ALA A 31 -9.33 9.60 -0.74
N GLY A 32 -9.62 10.89 -0.95
CA GLY A 32 -8.90 11.99 -0.30
C GLY A 32 -7.59 12.43 -0.99
N TYR A 33 -7.03 11.65 -1.91
CA TYR A 33 -5.95 12.08 -2.81
C TYR A 33 -6.01 11.32 -4.14
N SER A 34 -5.35 11.87 -5.17
CA SER A 34 -5.22 11.21 -6.47
C SER A 34 -3.95 10.37 -6.53
N VAL A 35 -4.05 9.12 -6.98
CA VAL A 35 -2.92 8.19 -7.13
C VAL A 35 -1.97 8.56 -8.27
N SER A 36 -2.33 9.53 -9.10
CA SER A 36 -1.58 9.94 -10.29
C SER A 36 -1.44 11.46 -10.44
N ASP A 37 -1.79 12.23 -9.41
CA ASP A 37 -1.57 13.68 -9.40
C ASP A 37 -0.23 14.00 -8.71
N GLY A 38 0.69 14.58 -9.47
CA GLY A 38 2.01 14.99 -8.96
C GLY A 38 2.00 16.28 -8.15
N SER A 39 0.85 16.93 -7.96
CA SER A 39 0.75 18.16 -7.16
C SER A 39 1.09 17.95 -5.68
N VAL A 40 0.80 16.75 -5.16
CA VAL A 40 1.19 16.32 -3.81
C VAL A 40 1.80 14.93 -3.90
N SER A 41 3.11 14.83 -3.64
CA SER A 41 3.82 13.59 -3.92
C SER A 41 3.58 12.53 -2.85
N TYR A 42 2.79 11.53 -3.23
CA TYR A 42 2.46 10.36 -2.42
C TYR A 42 2.78 9.09 -3.20
N ALA A 43 3.31 8.09 -2.50
CA ALA A 43 3.27 6.72 -2.96
C ALA A 43 2.08 5.99 -2.34
N THR A 44 1.47 5.11 -3.12
CA THR A 44 0.48 4.14 -2.63
C THR A 44 1.04 2.75 -2.84
N GLY A 45 0.91 1.88 -1.84
CA GLY A 45 1.55 0.57 -1.90
C GLY A 45 0.95 -0.45 -0.96
N TRP A 46 1.65 -1.57 -0.86
CA TRP A 46 1.22 -2.74 -0.13
C TRP A 46 2.30 -3.24 0.81
N VAL A 47 1.89 -3.55 2.03
CA VAL A 47 2.70 -4.24 3.04
C VAL A 47 1.95 -5.48 3.51
N ARG A 48 2.67 -6.52 3.93
CA ARG A 48 2.08 -7.71 4.54
C ARG A 48 2.64 -7.96 5.93
N LYS A 49 1.83 -8.59 6.78
CA LYS A 49 2.24 -9.09 8.09
C LYS A 49 1.87 -10.57 8.20
N PRO A 50 2.82 -11.49 7.94
CA PRO A 50 2.62 -12.90 8.20
C PRO A 50 2.42 -13.16 9.69
N ALA A 51 1.70 -14.24 10.04
CA ALA A 51 1.47 -14.61 11.43
C ALA A 51 2.81 -14.84 12.17
N GLY A 52 2.98 -14.20 13.33
CA GLY A 52 4.20 -14.30 14.14
C GLY A 52 5.43 -13.58 13.58
N LYS A 53 5.30 -12.80 12.50
CA LYS A 53 6.41 -12.05 11.88
C LYS A 53 6.21 -10.53 11.95
N THR A 54 7.29 -9.80 11.68
CA THR A 54 7.27 -8.35 11.47
C THR A 54 6.57 -8.00 10.16
N MET A 55 6.18 -6.74 10.02
CA MET A 55 5.62 -6.22 8.76
C MET A 55 6.71 -6.18 7.67
N GLU A 56 6.36 -6.61 6.47
CA GLU A 56 7.23 -6.67 5.29
C GLU A 56 6.65 -5.76 4.19
N TRP A 57 7.48 -4.87 3.66
CA TRP A 57 7.11 -4.06 2.50
C TRP A 57 7.11 -4.93 1.23
N ILE A 58 6.07 -4.81 0.40
CA ILE A 58 5.98 -5.54 -0.88
C ILE A 58 6.40 -4.62 -2.02
N SER A 59 5.64 -3.54 -2.22
CA SER A 59 5.85 -2.59 -3.32
C SER A 59 5.01 -1.33 -3.12
N HIS A 60 5.47 -0.20 -3.70
CA HIS A 60 4.65 1.01 -3.88
C HIS A 60 4.89 1.60 -5.25
N ILE A 61 3.91 2.39 -5.69
CA ILE A 61 3.98 3.23 -6.88
C ILE A 61 3.80 4.69 -6.46
N TRP A 62 4.71 5.55 -6.91
CA TRP A 62 4.64 6.99 -6.77
C TRP A 62 3.66 7.61 -7.78
N ASP A 63 3.22 8.84 -7.53
CA ASP A 63 2.34 9.60 -8.42
C ASP A 63 2.91 9.73 -9.85
N ASP A 64 4.23 9.90 -9.99
CA ASP A 64 4.95 9.94 -11.27
C ASP A 64 5.09 8.58 -11.97
N GLY A 65 4.71 7.50 -11.29
CA GLY A 65 4.76 6.13 -11.78
C GLY A 65 6.03 5.36 -11.44
N ASP A 66 6.98 5.93 -10.68
CA ASP A 66 8.12 5.18 -10.18
C ASP A 66 7.68 4.07 -9.21
N ILE A 67 8.25 2.87 -9.36
CA ILE A 67 7.85 1.68 -8.62
C ILE A 67 9.02 1.17 -7.80
N TYR A 68 8.81 1.09 -6.50
CA TYR A 68 9.64 0.28 -5.61
C TYR A 68 9.07 -1.13 -5.51
N GLN A 69 9.93 -2.15 -5.60
CA GLN A 69 9.60 -3.53 -5.28
C GLN A 69 10.63 -4.13 -4.33
N ASN A 70 10.16 -4.96 -3.41
CA ASN A 70 11.03 -5.76 -2.55
C ASN A 70 11.61 -6.94 -3.34
N ASP A 71 12.94 -7.03 -3.42
CA ASP A 71 13.65 -8.07 -4.17
C ASP A 71 13.30 -9.50 -3.75
N ALA A 72 12.96 -9.73 -2.49
CA ALA A 72 12.54 -11.05 -1.99
C ALA A 72 11.13 -11.44 -2.47
N LEU A 73 10.32 -10.47 -2.89
CA LEU A 73 8.89 -10.64 -3.17
C LEU A 73 8.50 -10.31 -4.62
N LYS A 74 9.37 -9.66 -5.40
CA LYS A 74 9.09 -9.19 -6.77
C LYS A 74 8.71 -10.29 -7.77
N ASN A 75 9.15 -11.53 -7.54
CA ASN A 75 8.77 -12.67 -8.40
C ASN A 75 7.39 -13.23 -8.04
N LYS A 76 6.85 -12.86 -6.88
CA LYS A 76 5.58 -13.38 -6.34
C LYS A 76 4.46 -12.35 -6.48
N PHE A 77 4.77 -11.09 -6.25
CA PHE A 77 3.79 -10.01 -6.22
C PHE A 77 4.11 -8.92 -7.23
N SER A 78 3.09 -8.44 -7.92
CA SER A 78 3.16 -7.28 -8.82
C SER A 78 2.16 -6.21 -8.38
N ILE A 79 2.54 -4.95 -8.57
CA ILE A 79 1.69 -3.78 -8.28
C ILE A 79 1.25 -3.13 -9.58
N SER A 80 0.00 -2.66 -9.61
CA SER A 80 -0.54 -1.86 -10.70
C SER A 80 -1.40 -0.72 -10.18
N ARG A 81 -1.56 0.32 -10.99
CA ARG A 81 -2.37 1.51 -10.69
C ARG A 81 -3.40 1.72 -11.79
N ASP A 82 -4.62 2.02 -11.40
CA ASP A 82 -5.68 2.48 -12.29
C ASP A 82 -6.11 3.89 -11.88
N ALA A 83 -5.68 4.88 -12.66
CA ALA A 83 -5.98 6.28 -12.42
C ALA A 83 -7.45 6.63 -12.71
N SER A 84 -8.15 5.85 -13.55
CA SER A 84 -9.54 6.14 -13.93
C SER A 84 -10.53 5.94 -12.77
N ILE A 85 -10.19 5.01 -11.87
CA ILE A 85 -10.98 4.70 -10.66
C ILE A 85 -10.21 4.98 -9.37
N ASN A 86 -9.08 5.69 -9.47
CA ASN A 86 -8.23 6.07 -8.34
C ASN A 86 -7.87 4.89 -7.42
N SER A 87 -7.30 3.83 -8.01
CA SER A 87 -7.00 2.60 -7.28
C SER A 87 -5.58 2.07 -7.51
N VAL A 88 -5.09 1.30 -6.54
CA VAL A 88 -3.83 0.55 -6.64
C VAL A 88 -4.09 -0.90 -6.27
N SER A 89 -3.63 -1.82 -7.11
CA SER A 89 -3.87 -3.25 -6.96
C SER A 89 -2.57 -4.03 -6.74
N LEU A 90 -2.67 -5.08 -5.93
CA LEU A 90 -1.63 -6.07 -5.70
C LEU A 90 -2.07 -7.40 -6.31
N GLN A 91 -1.32 -7.91 -7.27
CA GLN A 91 -1.52 -9.25 -7.79
C GLN A 91 -0.51 -10.20 -7.17
N GLY A 92 -0.99 -11.26 -6.53
CA GLY A 92 -0.17 -12.38 -6.04
C GLY A 92 -0.27 -13.56 -6.99
N ASN A 93 0.87 -14.06 -7.46
CA ASN A 93 0.95 -15.15 -8.44
C ASN A 93 1.29 -16.49 -7.79
N SER A 94 0.54 -17.53 -8.14
CA SER A 94 0.76 -18.91 -7.64
C SER A 94 1.02 -18.95 -6.12
N LEU A 95 0.02 -18.50 -5.37
CA LEU A 95 0.12 -18.31 -3.92
C LEU A 95 0.24 -19.64 -3.18
N LYS A 96 1.01 -19.63 -2.11
CA LYS A 96 1.27 -20.81 -1.26
C LYS A 96 0.79 -20.56 0.17
N PRO A 97 0.65 -21.60 1.00
CA PRO A 97 0.32 -21.42 2.42
C PRO A 97 1.24 -20.43 3.14
N GLU A 98 2.53 -20.41 2.80
CA GLU A 98 3.52 -19.46 3.34
C GLU A 98 3.23 -17.98 3.01
N ASP A 99 2.43 -17.69 1.98
CA ASP A 99 2.02 -16.34 1.60
C ASP A 99 0.81 -15.84 2.41
N THR A 100 0.27 -16.66 3.32
CA THR A 100 -0.83 -16.27 4.20
C THR A 100 -0.38 -15.18 5.17
N ALA A 101 -0.99 -14.01 5.05
CA ALA A 101 -0.67 -12.83 5.85
C ALA A 101 -1.86 -11.88 5.88
N VAL A 102 -1.81 -10.89 6.77
CA VAL A 102 -2.66 -9.72 6.65
C VAL A 102 -1.99 -8.73 5.70
N TYR A 103 -2.70 -8.31 4.66
CA TYR A 103 -2.21 -7.35 3.67
C TYR A 103 -2.83 -5.99 3.94
N TYR A 104 -2.02 -4.93 3.88
CA TYR A 104 -2.45 -3.55 4.11
C TYR A 104 -2.04 -2.68 2.93
N CYS A 105 -3.01 -1.95 2.41
CA CYS A 105 -2.78 -0.79 1.56
C CYS A 105 -2.29 0.37 2.42
N VAL A 106 -1.25 1.05 1.96
CA VAL A 106 -0.60 2.15 2.69
C VAL A 106 -0.36 3.35 1.79
N ARG A 107 -0.47 4.54 2.37
CA ARG A 107 -0.04 5.81 1.77
C ARG A 107 1.28 6.24 2.40
N ARG A 108 2.26 6.62 1.56
CA ARG A 108 3.57 7.14 1.98
C ARG A 108 3.77 8.53 1.39
N PRO A 109 3.89 9.59 2.19
CA PRO A 109 4.31 10.90 1.69
C PRO A 109 5.77 10.86 1.21
N SER A 110 6.10 11.65 0.21
CA SER A 110 7.49 11.82 -0.23
C SER A 110 8.36 12.37 0.90
N GLN A 111 9.66 12.06 0.87
CA GLN A 111 10.60 12.48 1.90
C GLN A 111 10.72 14.01 1.99
N GLN A 112 10.48 14.71 0.88
CA GLN A 112 10.45 16.17 0.80
C GLN A 112 9.28 16.76 1.61
N TYR A 113 8.10 16.12 1.59
CA TYR A 113 6.94 16.55 2.38
C TYR A 113 7.01 16.13 3.85
N LYS A 114 7.71 15.03 4.18
CA LYS A 114 8.00 14.68 5.59
C LYS A 114 8.79 15.80 6.27
N LEU A 115 9.85 16.29 5.63
CA LEU A 115 10.65 17.39 6.16
C LEU A 115 9.81 18.67 6.36
N ALA A 116 8.95 19.02 5.41
CA ALA A 116 8.06 20.19 5.54
C ALA A 116 7.01 20.03 6.67
N ALA A 117 6.39 18.85 6.79
CA ALA A 117 5.42 18.56 7.85
C ALA A 117 6.09 18.48 9.25
N ASP A 118 7.32 17.96 9.33
CA ASP A 118 8.11 17.94 10.55
C ASP A 118 8.59 19.35 10.94
N MET A 119 8.91 20.21 9.96
CA MET A 119 9.18 21.63 10.21
C MET A 119 7.94 22.39 10.71
N TYR A 120 6.77 22.19 10.11
CA TYR A 120 5.52 22.82 10.56
C TYR A 120 5.14 22.44 12.00
N LYS A 121 5.41 21.20 12.42
CA LYS A 121 5.18 20.76 13.82
C LYS A 121 6.15 21.37 14.82
N ASN A 122 7.28 21.91 14.37
CA ASN A 122 8.27 22.56 15.23
C ASN A 122 8.04 24.08 15.37
N THR A 123 7.24 24.70 14.50
CA THR A 123 6.91 26.13 14.60
C THR A 123 5.95 26.48 15.73
N ASP A 124 5.23 25.51 16.32
CA ASP A 124 4.41 25.70 17.53
C ASP A 124 5.24 25.70 18.84
N LYS A 125 6.58 25.65 18.75
CA LYS A 125 7.51 25.69 19.90
C LYS A 125 8.43 26.92 19.91
N MET A 126 8.11 27.97 19.16
CA MET A 126 8.81 29.27 19.22
C MET A 126 7.89 30.35 19.76
#